data_AF-A0AAP2GU30-F1
#
_entry.id   AF-A0AAP2GU30-F1
#
_cell.length_a   1.000
_cell.length_b   1.000
_cell.length_c   1.000
_cell.angle_alpha   90.00
_cell.angle_beta   90.00
_cell.angle_gamma   90.00
#
_symmetry.space_group_name_H-M   'P 1'
#
loop_
_entity.id
_entity.type
_entity.pdbx_description
1 polymer ?
#
loop_
_entity_poly.entity_id
_entity_poly.type
_entity_poly.pdbx_seq_one_letter_code
_entity_poly.pdbx_strand_id
1 'polypeptide(L)'
;MRSFLPFCLLVLAACGPMAFVDLHDVNRFLESPTIIKSGDRYFIRFRYADKEEGPPLTFMAIRTRIQKDTLLFYIPAMASDGSMAGRLQIEEITESRQITLIDQGKFFWKEVNNARAPLPLQPPTEEDLALIEAGVQEVY
;
A
#
# COMPACT_ATOMS: atom_id res chain seq x y z
N MET A 1 -40.53 33.78 31.77
CA MET A 1 -39.49 32.90 32.36
C MET A 1 -39.03 31.93 31.30
N ARG A 2 -37.71 31.70 31.26
CA ARG A 2 -36.97 30.88 30.30
C ARG A 2 -37.39 29.41 30.34
N SER A 3 -37.07 28.69 29.25
CA SER A 3 -36.58 27.30 29.19
C SER A 3 -37.37 26.42 28.22
N PHE A 4 -36.78 25.52 27.44
CA PHE A 4 -35.41 25.28 26.95
C PHE A 4 -35.66 24.20 25.88
N LEU A 5 -35.36 24.43 24.59
CA LEU A 5 -35.35 23.34 23.61
C LEU A 5 -34.13 22.45 23.88
N PRO A 6 -34.25 21.15 24.18
CA PRO A 6 -33.13 20.24 24.04
C PRO A 6 -32.93 19.97 22.55
N PHE A 7 -31.98 20.71 21.99
CA PHE A 7 -31.32 20.43 20.72
C PHE A 7 -30.62 19.08 20.88
N CYS A 8 -31.22 18.01 20.36
CA CYS A 8 -30.56 16.71 20.25
C CYS A 8 -29.29 16.91 19.39
N LEU A 9 -28.14 16.89 20.06
CA LEU A 9 -26.83 16.88 19.43
C LEU A 9 -26.76 15.71 18.44
N LEU A 10 -26.63 16.04 17.16
CA LEU A 10 -26.10 15.13 16.16
C LEU A 10 -24.73 14.66 16.64
N VAL A 11 -24.64 13.38 17.00
CA VAL A 11 -23.36 12.69 17.11
C VAL A 11 -22.85 12.51 15.67
N LEU A 12 -22.08 13.48 15.20
CA LEU A 12 -21.19 13.30 14.06
C LEU A 12 -20.13 12.27 14.49
N ALA A 13 -20.43 10.99 14.27
CA ALA A 13 -19.41 9.95 14.26
C ALA A 13 -18.41 10.33 13.16
N ALA A 14 -17.33 11.00 13.57
CA ALA A 14 -16.20 11.29 12.72
C ALA A 14 -15.53 9.96 12.37
N CYS A 15 -15.98 9.33 11.29
CA CYS A 15 -15.09 8.49 10.49
C CYS A 15 -13.99 9.42 9.96
N GLY A 16 -12.91 9.57 10.72
CA GLY A 16 -11.69 10.17 10.20
C GLY A 16 -11.29 9.44 8.92
N PRO A 17 -10.77 10.14 7.91
CA PRO A 17 -10.29 9.47 6.70
C PRO A 17 -9.28 8.42 7.14
N MET A 18 -9.45 7.17 6.69
CA MET A 18 -8.40 6.16 6.79
C MET A 18 -7.13 6.82 6.23
N ALA A 19 -6.13 7.03 7.09
CA ALA A 19 -4.87 7.56 6.64
C ALA A 19 -4.25 6.53 5.68
N PHE A 20 -3.72 7.01 4.57
CA PHE A 20 -2.95 6.20 3.63
C PHE A 20 -1.46 6.50 3.86
N VAL A 21 -0.59 5.68 3.28
CA VAL A 21 0.85 5.97 3.24
C VAL A 21 1.17 6.62 1.90
N ASP A 22 1.94 7.71 1.91
CA ASP A 22 2.41 8.36 0.70
C ASP A 22 3.48 7.50 0.02
N LEU A 23 3.52 7.46 -1.32
CA LEU A 23 4.45 6.60 -2.07
C LEU A 23 5.92 6.84 -1.68
N HIS A 24 6.23 8.07 -1.30
CA HIS A 24 7.58 8.53 -0.97
C HIS A 24 7.75 8.82 0.53
N ASP A 25 6.89 8.27 1.39
CA ASP A 25 7.04 8.39 2.83
C ASP A 25 8.31 7.66 3.31
N VAL A 26 9.39 8.42 3.48
CA VAL A 26 10.71 7.93 3.94
C VAL A 26 10.68 7.36 5.37
N ASN A 27 9.60 7.57 6.12
CA ASN A 27 9.41 6.93 7.42
C ASN A 27 8.80 5.54 7.31
N ARG A 28 8.32 5.16 6.12
CA ARG A 28 7.66 3.88 5.84
C ARG A 28 8.45 3.05 4.85
N PHE A 29 9.04 3.69 3.84
CA PHE A 29 9.78 3.04 2.79
C PHE A 29 11.25 3.45 2.77
N LEU A 30 12.14 2.47 2.78
CA LEU A 30 13.53 2.65 2.33
C LEU A 30 13.59 2.65 0.80
N GLU A 31 12.78 1.78 0.17
CA GLU A 31 12.57 1.74 -1.28
C GLU A 31 11.06 1.85 -1.56
N SER A 32 10.68 2.89 -2.30
CA SER A 32 9.28 3.13 -2.67
C SER A 32 8.68 1.94 -3.44
N PRO A 33 7.38 1.65 -3.24
CA PRO A 33 6.66 0.62 -3.98
C PRO A 33 6.88 0.68 -5.49
N THR A 34 7.13 -0.47 -6.11
CA THR A 34 7.39 -0.64 -7.54
C THR A 34 6.77 -1.95 -8.04
N ILE A 35 6.16 -1.93 -9.22
CA ILE A 35 5.66 -3.14 -9.88
C ILE A 35 6.82 -3.82 -10.62
N ILE A 36 6.91 -5.14 -10.46
CA ILE A 36 7.84 -6.00 -11.18
C ILE A 36 7.07 -6.90 -12.12
N LYS A 37 7.58 -7.07 -13.34
CA LYS A 37 7.07 -8.04 -14.32
C LYS A 37 8.06 -9.17 -14.55
N SER A 38 7.76 -10.37 -14.09
CA SER A 38 8.56 -11.57 -14.32
C SER A 38 7.79 -12.56 -15.20
N GLY A 39 8.12 -12.60 -16.50
CA GLY A 39 7.34 -13.33 -17.50
C GLY A 39 5.90 -12.80 -17.59
N ASP A 40 4.93 -13.68 -17.36
CA ASP A 40 3.49 -13.36 -17.36
C ASP A 40 2.95 -13.00 -15.97
N ARG A 41 3.82 -12.89 -14.96
CA ARG A 41 3.45 -12.61 -13.57
C ARG A 41 3.84 -11.20 -13.17
N TYR A 42 3.02 -10.60 -12.31
CA TYR A 42 3.22 -9.27 -11.76
C TYR A 42 3.34 -9.33 -10.24
N PHE A 43 4.25 -8.51 -9.69
CA PHE A 43 4.49 -8.40 -8.27
C PHE A 43 4.57 -6.94 -7.86
N ILE A 44 4.20 -6.62 -6.62
CA ILE A 44 4.52 -5.33 -6.00
C ILE A 44 5.66 -5.53 -5.00
N ARG A 45 6.72 -4.74 -5.13
CA ARG A 45 7.93 -4.78 -4.29
C ARG A 45 8.11 -3.47 -3.55
N PHE A 46 8.49 -3.54 -2.28
CA PHE A 46 8.92 -2.38 -1.50
C PHE A 46 9.82 -2.82 -0.35
N ARG A 47 10.68 -1.91 0.13
CA ARG A 47 11.53 -2.17 1.30
C ARG A 47 11.10 -1.27 2.44
N TYR A 48 10.88 -1.85 3.61
CA TYR A 48 10.54 -1.10 4.83
C TYR A 48 11.71 -0.16 5.20
N ALA A 49 11.38 1.00 5.76
CA ALA A 49 12.39 1.92 6.30
C ALA A 49 13.29 1.24 7.35
N ASP A 50 14.50 1.76 7.56
CA ASP A 50 15.50 1.18 8.48
C ASP A 50 15.55 1.90 9.84
N LYS A 51 14.42 2.50 10.28
CA LYS A 51 14.42 3.36 11.46
C LYS A 51 14.10 2.58 12.74
N GLU A 52 15.07 2.54 13.66
CA GLU A 52 14.83 2.29 15.08
C GLU A 52 14.11 3.49 15.75
N GLU A 53 14.38 4.72 15.28
CA GLU A 53 13.78 5.95 15.76
C GLU A 53 12.55 6.35 14.92
N GLY A 54 11.41 5.72 15.22
CA GLY A 54 10.13 6.02 14.62
C GLY A 54 9.01 5.27 15.33
N PRO A 55 7.74 5.55 15.05
CA PRO A 55 6.68 4.62 15.46
C PRO A 55 7.04 3.23 14.90
N PRO A 56 6.82 2.13 15.65
CA PRO A 56 7.22 0.80 15.23
C PRO A 56 6.77 0.54 13.79
N LEU A 57 7.71 0.06 12.96
CA LEU A 57 7.46 -0.34 11.58
C LEU A 57 6.61 -1.61 11.58
N THR A 58 5.34 -1.31 11.77
CA THR A 58 4.16 -2.14 11.74
C THR A 58 4.11 -2.79 10.37
N PHE A 59 3.74 -4.07 10.30
CA PHE A 59 3.55 -4.77 9.04
C PHE A 59 2.61 -3.94 8.15
N MET A 60 2.96 -3.75 6.88
CA MET A 60 2.14 -2.98 5.95
C MET A 60 1.71 -3.87 4.81
N ALA A 61 0.41 -4.19 4.75
CA ALA A 61 -0.13 -4.92 3.62
C ALA A 61 -0.56 -3.95 2.52
N ILE A 62 -0.07 -4.18 1.30
CA ILE A 62 -0.58 -3.43 0.15
C ILE A 62 -2.01 -3.89 -0.15
N ARG A 63 -2.86 -2.91 -0.45
CA ARG A 63 -4.24 -3.11 -0.88
C ARG A 63 -4.43 -2.48 -2.24
N THR A 64 -5.38 -3.05 -2.97
CA THR A 64 -5.76 -2.56 -4.28
C THR A 64 -7.23 -2.16 -4.31
N ARG A 65 -7.58 -1.23 -5.20
CA ARG A 65 -8.97 -0.87 -5.51
C ARG A 65 -9.06 -0.45 -6.97
N ILE A 66 -10.09 -0.92 -7.66
CA ILE A 66 -10.39 -0.47 -9.02
C ILE A 66 -11.39 0.69 -8.97
N GLN A 67 -11.07 1.80 -9.64
CA GLN A 67 -11.93 2.97 -9.75
C GLN A 67 -11.91 3.52 -11.18
N LYS A 68 -13.06 3.53 -11.88
CA LYS A 68 -13.19 4.03 -13.26
C LYS A 68 -12.10 3.47 -14.19
N ASP A 69 -11.98 2.13 -14.22
CA ASP A 69 -10.98 1.39 -15.01
C ASP A 69 -9.53 1.77 -14.71
N THR A 70 -9.25 2.20 -13.48
CA THR A 70 -7.90 2.44 -12.96
C THR A 70 -7.66 1.56 -11.76
N LEU A 71 -6.53 0.85 -11.72
CA LEU A 71 -6.05 0.13 -10.54
C LEU A 71 -5.31 1.09 -9.62
N LEU A 72 -5.73 1.16 -8.36
CA LEU A 72 -5.09 1.99 -7.34
C LEU A 72 -4.47 1.09 -6.27
N PHE A 73 -3.18 1.26 -6.03
CA PHE A 73 -2.45 0.67 -4.91
C PHE A 73 -2.43 1.64 -3.74
N TYR A 74 -2.57 1.12 -2.51
CA TYR A 74 -2.48 1.91 -1.29
C TYR A 74 -2.19 1.01 -0.09
N ILE A 75 -1.63 1.57 0.97
CA ILE A 75 -1.55 0.91 2.27
C ILE A 75 -2.56 1.60 3.20
N PRO A 76 -3.58 0.87 3.73
CA PRO A 76 -4.40 1.41 4.79
C PRO A 76 -3.53 1.54 6.06
N ALA A 77 -3.64 2.64 6.79
CA ALA A 77 -2.91 2.84 8.03
C ALA A 77 -3.40 1.91 9.16
N MET A 78 -3.10 0.61 9.06
CA MET A 78 -3.08 -0.36 10.15
C MET A 78 -2.31 -1.59 9.64
N ALA A 79 -1.26 -2.04 10.35
CA ALA A 79 -1.17 -3.47 10.69
C ALA A 79 -0.05 -3.81 11.70
N SER A 80 -0.49 -4.50 12.76
CA SER A 80 0.16 -5.30 13.81
C SER A 80 1.54 -4.95 14.39
N ASP A 81 1.70 -5.36 15.64
CA ASP A 81 2.97 -5.44 16.36
C ASP A 81 3.97 -6.37 15.65
N GLY A 82 5.20 -5.88 15.49
CA GLY A 82 6.30 -6.55 14.79
C GLY A 82 7.30 -5.52 14.26
N SER A 83 8.56 -5.94 14.04
CA SER A 83 9.56 -5.08 13.39
C SER A 83 9.89 -5.64 12.01
N MET A 84 9.48 -4.91 10.97
CA MET A 84 9.81 -5.21 9.58
C MET A 84 10.96 -4.34 9.05
N ALA A 85 11.71 -3.65 9.92
CA ALA A 85 12.75 -2.70 9.53
C ALA A 85 13.73 -3.27 8.51
N GLY A 86 13.96 -2.55 7.42
CA GLY A 86 14.87 -2.91 6.33
C GLY A 86 14.46 -4.13 5.48
N ARG A 87 13.41 -4.87 5.86
CA ARG A 87 12.98 -6.08 5.15
C ARG A 87 12.43 -5.73 3.78
N LEU A 88 12.72 -6.59 2.82
CA LEU A 88 12.13 -6.53 1.48
C LEU A 88 10.80 -7.29 1.50
N GLN A 89 9.75 -6.65 1.02
CA GLN A 89 8.45 -7.27 0.78
C GLN A 89 8.21 -7.39 -0.72
N ILE A 90 7.72 -8.54 -1.14
CA ILE A 90 7.21 -8.77 -2.49
C ILE A 90 5.89 -9.52 -2.41
N GLU A 91 4.86 -9.02 -3.11
CA GLU A 91 3.53 -9.62 -3.12
C GLU A 91 3.09 -9.88 -4.55
N GLU A 92 2.60 -11.08 -4.85
CA GLU A 92 2.12 -11.42 -6.19
C GLU A 92 0.72 -10.84 -6.45
N ILE A 93 0.53 -10.32 -7.66
CA ILE A 93 -0.75 -9.80 -8.16
C ILE A 93 -1.40 -10.89 -9.02
N THR A 94 -2.34 -11.62 -8.43
CA THR A 94 -2.96 -12.81 -9.05
C THR A 94 -4.31 -12.54 -9.72
N GLU A 95 -4.96 -11.42 -9.41
CA GLU A 95 -6.28 -11.12 -9.97
C GLU A 95 -6.20 -10.72 -11.45
N SER A 96 -6.83 -11.49 -12.33
CA SER A 96 -6.79 -11.27 -13.79
C SER A 96 -7.22 -9.87 -14.22
N ARG A 97 -8.19 -9.26 -13.52
CA ARG A 97 -8.62 -7.90 -13.81
C ARG A 97 -7.56 -6.86 -13.45
N GLN A 98 -6.81 -7.08 -12.37
CA GLN A 98 -5.71 -6.19 -11.98
C GLN A 98 -4.57 -6.30 -12.98
N ILE A 99 -4.17 -7.53 -13.35
CA ILE A 99 -3.17 -7.81 -14.38
C ILE A 99 -3.51 -7.08 -15.69
N THR A 100 -4.75 -7.22 -16.16
CA THR A 100 -5.24 -6.54 -17.38
C THR A 100 -5.07 -5.02 -17.30
N LEU A 101 -5.34 -4.42 -16.14
CA LEU A 101 -5.18 -2.96 -15.96
C LEU A 101 -3.70 -2.55 -15.90
N ILE A 102 -2.83 -3.41 -15.38
CA ILE A 102 -1.37 -3.21 -15.39
C ILE A 102 -0.85 -3.24 -16.84
N ASP A 103 -1.23 -4.25 -17.62
CA ASP A 103 -0.87 -4.36 -19.04
C ASP A 103 -1.33 -3.14 -19.86
N GLN A 104 -2.46 -2.54 -19.48
CA GLN A 104 -2.98 -1.32 -20.12
C GLN A 104 -2.32 -0.02 -19.63
N GLY A 105 -1.39 -0.07 -18.68
CA GLY A 105 -0.78 1.13 -18.10
C GLY A 105 -1.72 1.94 -17.20
N LYS A 106 -2.84 1.36 -16.74
CA LYS A 106 -3.88 2.05 -15.96
C LYS A 106 -3.77 1.76 -14.47
N PHE A 107 -2.59 1.98 -13.91
CA PHE A 107 -2.30 1.69 -12.52
C PHE A 107 -1.51 2.81 -11.84
N PHE A 108 -1.83 3.11 -10.58
CA PHE A 108 -1.25 4.23 -9.85
C PHE A 108 -1.17 3.92 -8.36
N TRP A 109 -0.29 4.61 -7.65
CA TRP A 109 -0.38 4.75 -6.21
C TRP A 109 -1.42 5.80 -5.84
N LYS A 110 -2.22 5.53 -4.81
CA LYS A 110 -3.16 6.49 -4.25
C LYS A 110 -2.51 7.21 -3.07
N GLU A 111 -2.28 8.51 -3.24
CA GLU A 111 -1.72 9.36 -2.21
C GLU A 111 -2.73 9.74 -1.12
N VAL A 112 -2.20 10.20 0.01
CA VAL A 112 -2.98 10.69 1.18
C VAL A 112 -3.94 11.82 0.82
N ASN A 113 -3.56 12.66 -0.14
CA ASN A 113 -4.38 13.76 -0.66
C ASN A 113 -5.34 13.32 -1.78
N ASN A 114 -5.50 12.01 -2.01
CA ASN A 114 -6.24 11.38 -3.10
C ASN A 114 -5.68 11.66 -4.51
N ALA A 115 -4.49 12.23 -4.63
CA ALA A 115 -3.78 12.28 -5.90
C ALA A 115 -3.41 10.86 -6.36
N ARG A 116 -3.15 10.74 -7.65
CA ARG A 116 -2.65 9.51 -8.27
C ARG A 116 -1.19 9.74 -8.61
N ALA A 117 -0.30 9.06 -7.91
CA ALA A 117 1.11 9.07 -8.26
C ALA A 117 1.43 7.92 -9.23
N PRO A 118 2.22 8.16 -10.29
CA PRO A 118 2.69 7.09 -11.16
C PRO A 118 3.48 6.06 -10.36
N LEU A 119 3.12 4.79 -10.52
CA LEU A 119 3.85 3.69 -9.90
C LEU A 119 4.83 3.11 -10.94
N PRO A 120 6.13 2.99 -10.64
CA PRO A 120 7.08 2.45 -11.60
C PRO A 120 6.78 0.98 -11.94
N LEU A 121 7.06 0.60 -13.18
CA LEU A 121 7.05 -0.79 -13.66
C LEU A 121 8.44 -1.13 -14.19
N GLN A 122 9.05 -2.18 -13.66
CA GLN A 122 10.44 -2.54 -13.94
C GLN A 122 10.60 -4.06 -14.17
N PRO A 123 11.63 -4.49 -14.91
CA PRO A 123 12.02 -5.90 -14.93
C PRO A 123 12.56 -6.33 -13.54
N PRO A 124 12.50 -7.64 -13.21
CA PRO A 124 13.02 -8.15 -11.95
C PRO A 124 14.55 -8.04 -11.89
N THR A 125 15.06 -7.76 -10.70
CA THR A 125 16.49 -7.94 -10.36
C THR A 125 16.79 -9.39 -9.97
N GLU A 126 18.07 -9.73 -9.82
CA GLU A 126 18.48 -11.05 -9.32
C GLU A 126 17.93 -11.33 -7.89
N GLU A 127 17.90 -10.31 -7.03
CA GLU A 127 17.31 -10.41 -5.68
C GLU A 127 15.81 -10.74 -5.77
N ASP A 128 15.09 -10.11 -6.71
CA ASP A 128 13.66 -10.35 -6.90
C ASP A 128 13.38 -11.77 -7.39
N LEU A 129 14.18 -12.24 -8.35
CA LEU A 129 14.06 -13.61 -8.87
C LEU A 129 14.29 -14.63 -7.75
N ALA A 130 15.33 -14.46 -6.94
CA ALA A 130 15.62 -15.34 -5.82
C ALA A 130 14.46 -15.39 -4.81
N LEU A 131 13.83 -14.26 -4.50
CA LEU A 131 12.66 -14.21 -3.63
C LEU A 131 11.44 -14.90 -4.26
N ILE A 132 11.15 -14.61 -5.53
CA ILE A 132 10.04 -15.24 -6.27
C ILE A 132 10.22 -16.77 -6.30
N GLU A 133 11.43 -17.26 -6.53
CA GLU A 133 11.77 -18.69 -6.56
C GLU A 133 11.69 -19.34 -5.18
N ALA A 134 12.06 -18.63 -4.11
CA ALA A 134 11.89 -19.08 -2.73
C ALA A 134 10.41 -19.27 -2.33
N GLY A 135 9.46 -18.89 -3.21
CA GLY A 135 8.05 -19.24 -3.09
C GLY A 135 7.31 -18.38 -2.08
N VAL A 136 7.62 -17.08 -2.05
CA VAL A 136 7.16 -16.08 -1.06
C VAL A 136 5.82 -16.42 -0.40
N GLN A 137 5.95 -17.05 0.77
CA GLN A 137 5.09 -16.85 1.92
C GLN A 137 6.01 -16.76 3.13
N GLU A 138 6.37 -15.54 3.53
CA GLU A 138 6.41 -15.28 4.97
C GLU A 138 5.36 -14.23 5.28
N VAL A 139 4.14 -14.73 5.44
CA VAL A 139 3.11 -14.06 6.25
C VAL A 139 3.20 -14.71 7.62
N TYR A 140 4.00 -14.14 8.53
CA TYR A 140 3.77 -14.11 9.98
C TYR A 140 4.53 -12.94 10.60
#